data_AF-A0A5Q2MF88-F1
#
_entry.id   AF-A0A5Q2MF88-F1
#
_cell.length_a   1.000
_cell.length_b   1.000
_cell.length_c   1.000
_cell.angle_alpha   90.00
_cell.angle_beta   90.00
_cell.angle_gamma   90.00
#
_symmetry.space_group_name_H-M   'P 1'
#
loop_
_entity.id
_entity.type
_entity.pdbx_description
1 polymer ?
#
loop_
_entity_poly.entity_id
_entity_poly.type
_entity_poly.pdbx_seq_one_letter_code
_entity_poly.pdbx_strand_id
1 'polypeptide(L)'
;MYFEEPGWPLIDDFFLRLAEGRKAETVRRYARVRLRLYDFLDVDDMTQWLDPDDATLLAAEREFVRDGALWTVLGLDGVLRCLPGFLTDDQLPTSAAEARMQVSVISRFVTDLRNRHLVPHEHWQSLLLARRAVMRARTHLDDERRRAVI
;
A
#
# COMPACT_ATOMS: atom_id res chain seq x y z
N MET A 1 13.82 23.52 12.45
CA MET A 1 13.32 23.61 11.08
C MET A 1 12.62 22.28 10.81
N TYR A 2 11.31 22.24 11.05
CA TYR A 2 10.51 21.06 10.74
C TYR A 2 10.38 21.05 9.21
N PHE A 3 10.99 20.08 8.55
CA PHE A 3 10.52 19.74 7.22
C PHE A 3 9.11 19.19 7.45
N GLU A 4 8.09 19.90 6.99
CA GLU A 4 6.80 19.27 6.70
C GLU A 4 7.13 18.22 5.64
N GLU A 5 7.44 16.98 6.05
CA GLU A 5 7.56 15.88 5.10
C GLU A 5 6.18 15.73 4.47
N PRO A 6 6.01 15.98 3.15
CA PRO A 6 4.75 15.70 2.49
C PRO A 6 4.68 14.17 2.37
N GLY A 7 4.21 13.52 3.41
CA GLY A 7 4.49 12.09 3.57
C GLY A 7 3.38 11.39 4.30
N TRP A 8 2.48 10.79 3.52
CA TRP A 8 1.64 9.66 3.88
C TRP A 8 1.30 9.50 5.38
N PRO A 9 0.71 10.50 6.07
CA PRO A 9 0.68 10.55 7.53
C PRO A 9 0.01 9.31 8.14
N LEU A 10 -1.06 8.80 7.51
CA LEU A 10 -1.73 7.58 7.98
C LEU A 10 -0.92 6.31 7.74
N ILE A 11 -0.09 6.28 6.69
CA ILE A 11 0.79 5.14 6.40
C ILE A 11 1.94 5.14 7.41
N ASP A 12 2.60 6.27 7.63
CA ASP A 12 3.69 6.37 8.60
C ASP A 12 3.24 6.06 10.01
N ASP A 13 2.13 6.65 10.44
CA ASP A 13 1.47 6.37 11.71
C ASP A 13 1.18 4.87 11.88
N PHE A 14 0.69 4.22 10.81
CA PHE A 14 0.45 2.78 10.83
C PHE A 14 1.75 1.99 11.00
N PHE A 15 2.81 2.32 10.26
CA PHE A 15 4.08 1.61 10.35
C PHE A 15 4.78 1.81 11.70
N LEU A 16 4.67 3.00 12.31
CA LEU A 16 5.12 3.27 13.67
C LEU A 16 4.42 2.34 14.66
N ARG A 17 3.09 2.31 14.68
CA ARG A 17 2.30 1.41 15.55
C ARG A 17 2.58 -0.07 15.27
N LEU A 18 2.74 -0.44 14.00
CA LEU A 18 3.00 -1.81 13.61
C LEU A 18 4.35 -2.32 14.17
N ALA A 19 5.34 -1.42 14.28
CA ALA A 19 6.68 -1.69 14.78
C ALA A 19 6.78 -1.72 16.32
N GLU A 20 5.83 -1.11 17.04
CA GLU A 20 5.84 -1.05 18.51
C GLU A 20 5.94 -2.43 19.16
N GLY A 21 6.89 -2.57 20.10
CA GLY A 21 7.13 -3.81 20.84
C GLY A 21 7.67 -4.99 19.99
N ARG A 22 8.03 -4.77 18.73
CA ARG A 22 8.57 -5.82 17.84
C ARG A 22 10.08 -5.93 17.93
N LYS A 23 10.60 -7.12 17.61
CA LYS A 23 12.03 -7.36 17.48
C LYS A 23 12.60 -6.56 16.30
N ALA A 24 13.85 -6.11 16.41
CA ALA A 24 14.52 -5.30 15.39
C ALA A 24 14.50 -5.91 13.99
N GLU A 25 14.61 -7.24 13.89
CA GLU A 25 14.51 -7.94 12.59
C GLU A 25 13.14 -7.78 11.94
N THR A 26 12.06 -7.88 12.72
CA THR A 26 10.69 -7.68 12.24
C THR A 26 10.47 -6.23 11.83
N VAL A 27 10.99 -5.28 12.60
CA VAL A 27 10.94 -3.84 12.27
C VAL A 27 11.62 -3.58 10.92
N ARG A 28 12.79 -4.17 10.66
CA ARG A 28 13.47 -4.06 9.36
C ARG A 28 12.63 -4.63 8.21
N ARG A 29 11.91 -5.73 8.42
CA ARG A 29 10.99 -6.29 7.41
C ARG A 29 9.82 -5.33 7.12
N TYR A 30 9.24 -4.71 8.14
CA TYR A 30 8.18 -3.72 7.95
C TYR A 30 8.69 -2.46 7.21
N ALA A 31 9.87 -1.96 7.59
CA ALA A 31 10.49 -0.83 6.90
C ALA A 31 10.70 -1.10 5.40
N ARG A 32 11.11 -2.32 5.02
CA ARG A 32 11.20 -2.70 3.60
C ARG A 32 9.86 -2.67 2.88
N VAL A 33 8.79 -3.15 3.50
CA VAL A 33 7.45 -3.07 2.90
C VAL A 33 7.02 -1.61 2.75
N ARG A 34 7.30 -0.74 3.74
CA ARG A 34 7.01 0.69 3.65
C ARG A 34 7.74 1.35 2.47
N LEU A 35 9.05 1.10 2.34
CA LEU A 35 9.85 1.65 1.26
C LEU A 35 9.33 1.21 -0.11
N ARG A 36 8.99 -0.06 -0.29
CA ARG A 36 8.38 -0.54 -1.54
C ARG A 36 7.02 0.08 -1.81
N LEU A 37 6.21 0.29 -0.77
CA LEU A 37 4.92 0.95 -0.93
C LEU A 37 5.09 2.40 -1.38
N TYR A 38 6.05 3.14 -0.82
CA TYR A 38 6.34 4.51 -1.25
C TYR A 38 6.86 4.55 -2.67
N ASP A 39 7.85 3.72 -3.00
CA ASP A 39 8.38 3.60 -4.36
C ASP A 39 7.26 3.30 -5.37
N PHE A 40 6.40 2.33 -5.08
CA PHE A 40 5.21 2.06 -5.88
C PHE A 40 4.32 3.30 -6.04
N LEU A 41 3.91 3.93 -4.94
CA LEU A 41 2.97 5.08 -4.96
C LEU A 41 3.57 6.33 -5.62
N ASP A 42 4.89 6.49 -5.64
CA ASP A 42 5.57 7.67 -6.16
C ASP A 42 6.05 7.49 -7.62
N VAL A 43 6.42 6.26 -8.02
CA VAL A 43 7.09 6.00 -9.30
C VAL A 43 6.20 5.26 -10.30
N ASP A 44 5.39 4.30 -9.87
CA ASP A 44 4.69 3.42 -10.81
C ASP A 44 3.53 4.12 -11.52
N ASP A 45 3.18 3.59 -12.69
CA ASP A 45 2.03 4.03 -13.47
C ASP A 45 0.71 3.56 -12.84
N MET A 46 -0.10 4.53 -12.42
CA MET A 46 -1.37 4.31 -11.72
C MET A 46 -2.58 4.37 -12.65
N THR A 47 -2.40 4.57 -13.97
CA THR A 47 -3.49 4.74 -14.94
C THR A 47 -4.50 3.58 -14.95
N GLN A 48 -4.07 2.37 -14.65
CA GLN A 48 -4.95 1.20 -14.57
C GLN A 48 -5.84 1.17 -13.31
N TRP A 49 -5.52 1.95 -12.29
CA TRP A 49 -6.19 1.96 -10.98
C TRP A 49 -6.98 3.24 -10.70
N LEU A 50 -6.76 4.28 -11.51
CA LEU A 50 -7.35 5.59 -11.38
C LEU A 50 -8.24 5.90 -12.58
N ASP A 51 -9.21 6.78 -12.37
CA ASP A 51 -9.98 7.34 -13.47
C ASP A 51 -9.09 8.28 -14.31
N PRO A 52 -9.39 8.48 -15.62
CA PRO A 52 -8.50 9.23 -16.51
C PRO A 52 -8.15 10.65 -16.03
N ASP A 53 -9.11 11.34 -15.41
CA ASP A 53 -8.91 12.70 -14.88
C ASP A 53 -7.93 12.68 -13.69
N ASP A 54 -8.10 11.73 -12.76
CA ASP A 54 -7.21 11.55 -11.60
C ASP A 54 -5.80 11.14 -12.01
N ALA A 55 -5.69 10.26 -13.01
CA ALA A 55 -4.40 9.85 -13.56
C ALA A 55 -3.67 11.02 -14.23
N THR A 56 -4.41 11.85 -14.97
CA THR A 56 -3.87 13.07 -15.60
C THR A 56 -3.41 14.07 -14.55
N LEU A 57 -4.23 14.29 -13.51
CA LEU A 57 -3.90 15.20 -12.43
C LEU A 57 -2.66 14.73 -11.65
N LEU A 58 -2.57 13.44 -11.34
CA LEU A 58 -1.41 12.85 -10.69
C LEU A 58 -0.15 12.96 -11.56
N ALA A 59 -0.26 12.71 -12.86
CA ALA A 59 0.87 12.85 -13.78
C ALA A 59 1.38 14.29 -13.80
N ALA A 60 0.48 15.27 -13.86
CA ALA A 60 0.83 16.69 -13.79
C ALA A 60 1.51 17.05 -12.47
N GLU A 61 1.00 16.59 -11.32
CA GLU A 61 1.63 16.85 -10.01
C GLU A 61 3.06 16.27 -9.95
N ARG A 62 3.25 15.05 -10.44
CA ARG A 62 4.54 14.36 -10.46
C ARG A 62 5.60 15.05 -11.33
N GLU A 63 5.22 15.95 -12.24
CA GLU A 63 6.17 16.81 -12.96
C GLU A 63 6.81 17.87 -12.05
N PHE A 64 6.12 18.28 -10.98
CA PHE A 64 6.60 19.27 -10.01
C PHE A 64 7.18 18.64 -8.75
N VAL A 65 6.42 17.72 -8.12
CA VAL A 65 6.80 17.02 -6.89
C VAL A 65 6.40 15.57 -7.04
N ARG A 66 7.38 14.66 -7.02
CA ARG A 66 7.12 13.22 -7.17
C ARG A 66 6.75 12.57 -5.85
N ASP A 67 7.55 12.81 -4.82
CA ASP A 67 7.42 12.14 -3.53
C ASP A 67 6.13 12.63 -2.83
N GLY A 68 5.22 11.70 -2.52
CA GLY A 68 3.95 12.02 -1.86
C GLY A 68 2.90 12.64 -2.79
N ALA A 69 3.13 12.70 -4.10
CA ALA A 69 2.22 13.33 -5.07
C ALA A 69 0.80 12.74 -5.00
N LEU A 70 0.70 11.40 -4.98
CA LEU A 70 -0.60 10.72 -4.96
C LEU A 70 -1.36 10.99 -3.66
N TRP A 71 -0.68 11.12 -2.51
CA TRP A 71 -1.33 11.54 -1.27
C TRP A 71 -1.85 12.97 -1.37
N THR A 72 -1.02 13.87 -1.89
CA THR A 72 -1.33 15.30 -1.95
C THR A 72 -2.54 15.57 -2.84
N VAL A 73 -2.62 14.86 -3.97
CA VAL A 73 -3.67 15.05 -4.97
C VAL A 73 -4.94 14.27 -4.64
N LEU A 74 -4.81 12.97 -4.32
CA LEU A 74 -5.94 12.04 -4.23
C LEU A 74 -6.21 11.55 -2.80
N GLY A 75 -5.33 11.89 -1.86
CA GLY A 75 -5.46 11.51 -0.46
C GLY A 75 -5.50 10.00 -0.24
N LEU A 76 -6.17 9.62 0.85
CA LEU A 76 -6.32 8.22 1.22
C LEU A 76 -7.13 7.41 0.20
N ASP A 77 -8.11 8.02 -0.47
CA ASP A 77 -8.93 7.31 -1.45
C ASP A 77 -8.09 6.83 -2.63
N GLY A 78 -7.25 7.71 -3.19
CA GLY A 78 -6.29 7.34 -4.24
C GLY A 78 -5.38 6.20 -3.80
N VAL A 79 -4.85 6.24 -2.57
CA VAL A 79 -4.02 5.15 -2.04
C VAL A 79 -4.79 3.83 -2.06
N LEU A 80 -6.01 3.83 -1.52
CA LEU A 80 -6.84 2.63 -1.43
C LEU A 80 -7.19 2.07 -2.82
N ARG A 81 -7.42 2.94 -3.81
CA ARG A 81 -7.66 2.55 -5.20
C ARG A 81 -6.43 1.92 -5.86
N CYS A 82 -5.22 2.36 -5.53
CA CYS A 82 -3.97 1.86 -6.09
C CYS A 82 -3.38 0.62 -5.37
N LEU A 83 -3.78 0.35 -4.11
CA LEU A 83 -3.31 -0.83 -3.36
C LEU A 83 -3.48 -2.18 -4.07
N PRO A 84 -4.51 -2.43 -4.90
CA PRO A 84 -4.57 -3.64 -5.71
C PRO A 84 -3.35 -3.84 -6.62
N GLY A 85 -2.79 -2.77 -7.19
CA GLY A 85 -1.56 -2.82 -7.99
C GLY A 85 -0.36 -3.24 -7.17
N PHE A 86 -0.21 -2.73 -5.96
CA PHE A 86 0.89 -3.13 -5.08
C PHE A 86 0.83 -4.62 -4.63
N LEU A 87 -0.26 -5.30 -4.93
CA LEU A 87 -0.52 -6.69 -4.56
C LEU A 87 -0.59 -7.63 -5.77
N THR A 88 -0.24 -7.17 -6.97
CA THR A 88 -0.09 -8.01 -8.15
C THR A 88 1.24 -8.75 -8.14
N ASP A 89 1.32 -9.86 -8.90
CA ASP A 89 2.46 -10.78 -8.85
C ASP A 89 3.78 -10.12 -9.28
N ASP A 90 3.73 -9.13 -10.19
CA ASP A 90 4.85 -8.30 -10.65
C ASP A 90 5.40 -7.36 -9.56
N GLN A 91 4.56 -6.96 -8.60
CA GLN A 91 4.91 -6.09 -7.48
C GLN A 91 5.28 -6.86 -6.20
N LEU A 92 4.97 -8.16 -6.16
CA LEU A 92 5.32 -9.01 -5.04
C LEU A 92 6.81 -9.40 -5.06
N PRO A 93 7.50 -9.38 -3.91
CA PRO A 93 8.87 -9.86 -3.80
C PRO A 93 8.99 -11.33 -4.24
N THR A 94 10.06 -11.65 -4.96
CA THR A 94 10.37 -13.02 -5.40
C THR A 94 10.52 -14.02 -4.25
N SER A 95 10.97 -13.55 -3.07
CA SER A 95 10.99 -14.37 -1.86
C SER A 95 9.58 -14.56 -1.32
N ALA A 96 9.09 -15.81 -1.30
CA ALA A 96 7.77 -16.14 -0.79
C ALA A 96 7.55 -15.73 0.69
N ALA A 97 8.61 -15.60 1.49
CA ALA A 97 8.50 -15.09 2.86
C ALA A 97 8.26 -13.57 2.88
N GLU A 98 8.93 -12.82 2.00
CA GLU A 98 8.78 -11.37 1.88
C GLU A 98 7.47 -11.00 1.17
N ALA A 99 7.01 -11.78 0.18
CA ALA A 99 5.68 -11.62 -0.43
C ALA A 99 4.56 -11.77 0.60
N ARG A 100 4.60 -12.84 1.41
CA ARG A 100 3.64 -13.02 2.51
C ARG A 100 3.71 -11.89 3.52
N MET A 101 4.90 -11.37 3.80
CA MET A 101 5.05 -10.20 4.67
C MET A 101 4.35 -8.98 4.08
N GLN A 102 4.58 -8.65 2.80
CA GLN A 102 3.92 -7.54 2.11
C GLN A 102 2.39 -7.65 2.19
N VAL A 103 1.83 -8.78 1.76
CA VAL A 103 0.38 -9.03 1.80
C VAL A 103 -0.17 -8.95 3.24
N SER A 104 0.56 -9.48 4.22
CA SER A 104 0.17 -9.42 5.63
C SER A 104 0.16 -8.00 6.18
N VAL A 105 1.18 -7.20 5.87
CA VAL A 105 1.29 -5.79 6.28
C VAL A 105 0.14 -4.97 5.66
N ILE A 106 -0.10 -5.10 4.36
CA ILE A 106 -1.18 -4.36 3.68
C ILE A 106 -2.55 -4.80 4.20
N SER A 107 -2.76 -6.09 4.48
CA SER A 107 -3.98 -6.55 5.14
C SER A 107 -4.20 -5.90 6.51
N ARG A 108 -3.14 -5.72 7.30
CA ARG A 108 -3.21 -5.09 8.61
C ARG A 108 -3.48 -3.60 8.47
N PHE A 109 -2.84 -2.93 7.50
CA PHE A 109 -3.09 -1.52 7.21
C PHE A 109 -4.56 -1.25 6.92
N VAL A 110 -5.12 -1.99 5.97
CA VAL A 110 -6.52 -1.88 5.57
C VAL A 110 -7.48 -2.23 6.72
N THR A 111 -7.09 -3.17 7.59
CA THR A 111 -7.87 -3.52 8.79
C THR A 111 -7.79 -2.42 9.86
N ASP A 112 -6.61 -1.82 10.06
CA ASP A 112 -6.38 -0.71 11.00
C ASP A 112 -7.23 0.50 10.60
N LEU A 113 -7.17 0.91 9.32
CA LEU A 113 -7.98 2.00 8.78
C LEU A 113 -9.47 1.81 9.06
N ARG A 114 -9.98 0.60 8.83
CA ARG A 114 -11.38 0.25 9.12
C ARG A 114 -11.69 0.32 10.61
N ASN A 115 -10.88 -0.36 11.44
CA ASN A 115 -11.16 -0.51 12.87
C ASN A 115 -11.07 0.83 13.61
N ARG A 116 -10.22 1.74 13.13
CA ARG A 116 -10.06 3.09 13.68
C ARG A 116 -11.01 4.11 13.04
N HIS A 117 -11.92 3.68 12.14
CA HIS A 117 -12.86 4.54 11.43
C HIS A 117 -12.20 5.72 10.70
N LEU A 118 -11.02 5.48 10.11
CA LEU A 118 -10.22 6.50 9.42
C LEU A 118 -10.58 6.67 7.94
N VAL A 119 -11.55 5.89 7.46
CA VAL A 119 -12.02 5.94 6.08
C VAL A 119 -13.42 6.55 6.05
N PRO A 120 -13.58 7.75 5.46
CA PRO A 120 -14.89 8.35 5.22
C PRO A 120 -15.82 7.40 4.45
N HIS A 121 -17.13 7.55 4.65
CA HIS A 121 -18.13 6.64 4.09
C HIS A 121 -18.09 6.60 2.55
N GLU A 122 -17.87 7.75 1.93
CA GLU A 122 -17.70 7.93 0.49
C GLU A 122 -16.54 7.10 -0.10
N HIS A 123 -15.52 6.75 0.69
CA HIS A 123 -14.35 5.98 0.24
C HIS A 123 -14.45 4.49 0.58
N TRP A 124 -15.62 4.01 1.04
CA TRP A 124 -15.79 2.60 1.43
C TRP A 124 -15.59 1.63 0.27
N GLN A 125 -15.94 2.04 -0.95
CA GLN A 125 -15.73 1.21 -2.13
C GLN A 125 -14.24 0.93 -2.35
N SER A 126 -13.40 1.95 -2.26
CA SER A 126 -11.93 1.85 -2.37
C SER A 126 -11.34 0.98 -1.26
N LEU A 127 -11.85 1.12 -0.03
CA LEU A 127 -11.47 0.24 1.08
C LEU A 127 -11.85 -1.23 0.80
N LEU A 128 -13.04 -1.50 0.29
CA LEU A 128 -13.49 -2.85 -0.06
C LEU A 128 -12.67 -3.44 -1.22
N LEU A 129 -12.29 -2.60 -2.20
CA LEU A 129 -11.42 -2.98 -3.30
C LEU A 129 -10.05 -3.44 -2.79
N ALA A 130 -9.39 -2.64 -1.95
CA ALA A 130 -8.12 -3.00 -1.32
C ALA A 130 -8.21 -4.30 -0.51
N ARG A 131 -9.32 -4.50 0.24
CA ARG A 131 -9.57 -5.76 0.97
C ARG A 131 -9.69 -6.96 0.05
N ARG A 132 -10.39 -6.82 -1.08
CA ARG A 132 -10.54 -7.90 -2.06
C ARG A 132 -9.20 -8.25 -2.69
N ALA A 133 -8.38 -7.26 -3.02
CA ALA A 133 -7.03 -7.49 -3.53
C ALA A 133 -6.15 -8.25 -2.52
N VAL A 134 -6.18 -7.87 -1.25
CA VAL A 134 -5.49 -8.61 -0.17
C VAL A 134 -5.95 -10.07 -0.12
N MET A 135 -7.26 -10.34 -0.20
CA MET A 135 -7.76 -11.71 -0.17
C MET A 135 -7.30 -12.51 -1.39
N ARG A 136 -7.31 -11.91 -2.59
CA ARG A 136 -6.83 -12.55 -3.82
C ARG A 136 -5.33 -12.88 -3.73
N ALA A 137 -4.50 -11.93 -3.33
CA ALA A 137 -3.06 -12.13 -3.18
C ALA A 137 -2.73 -13.21 -2.14
N ARG A 138 -3.49 -13.28 -1.02
CA ARG A 138 -3.34 -14.37 -0.05
C ARG A 138 -3.64 -15.74 -0.65
N THR A 139 -4.78 -15.88 -1.31
CA THR A 139 -5.18 -17.14 -1.95
C THR A 139 -4.14 -17.59 -2.97
N HIS A 140 -3.64 -16.66 -3.80
CA HIS A 140 -2.59 -16.92 -4.77
C HIS A 140 -1.32 -17.49 -4.09
N LEU A 141 -0.78 -16.81 -3.07
CA LEU A 141 0.42 -17.25 -2.35
C LEU A 141 0.25 -18.59 -1.59
N ASP A 142 -0.98 -18.94 -1.21
CA ASP A 142 -1.30 -20.23 -0.60
C ASP A 142 -1.34 -21.35 -1.64
N ASP A 143 -1.89 -21.08 -2.82
CA ASP A 143 -1.93 -22.04 -3.93
C ASP A 143 -0.53 -22.31 -4.49
N GLU A 144 0.30 -21.27 -4.65
CA GLU A 144 1.71 -21.44 -5.03
C GLU A 144 2.47 -22.32 -4.02
N ARG A 145 2.22 -22.10 -2.71
CA ARG A 145 2.83 -22.92 -1.65
C ARG A 145 2.42 -24.39 -1.78
N ARG A 146 1.15 -24.66 -2.06
CA ARG A 146 0.65 -26.03 -2.23
C ARG A 146 1.28 -26.70 -3.44
N ARG A 147 1.44 -25.97 -4.56
CA ARG A 147 2.11 -26.47 -5.77
C ARG A 147 3.58 -26.78 -5.55
N ALA A 148 4.29 -25.98 -4.75
CA ALA A 148 5.72 -26.19 -4.48
C ALA A 148 6.05 -27.38 -3.55
N VAL A 149 5.05 -28.02 -2.94
CA VAL A 149 5.20 -29.18 -2.04
C VAL A 149 4.97 -30.52 -2.76
N ILE A 150 4.49 -30.47 -4.02
CA ILE A 150 4.25 -31.63 -4.90
C ILE A 150 5.41 -31.75 -5.88
#